data_AF-A0A9D6ZTZ4-F1
#
_entry.id   AF-A0A9D6ZTZ4-F1
#
_cell.length_a   1.000
_cell.length_b   1.000
_cell.length_c   1.000
_cell.angle_alpha   90.00
_cell.angle_beta   90.00
_cell.angle_gamma   90.00
#
_symmetry.space_group_name_H-M   'P 1'
#
loop_
_entity.id
_entity.type
_entity.pdbx_description
1 polymer ?
#
loop_
_entity_poly.entity_id
_entity_poly.type
_entity_poly.pdbx_seq_one_letter_code
_entity_poly.pdbx_strand_id
1 'polypeptide(L)'
;MNAPTEAGIVCPVCGGHNAPDAVFCANPACHKALGEFRYVQEEVARGASGLQRLAERVAAWVGHPHFVLVHLAVFALWSLVNSGTFGAALVFDGYPFGLLGIILAIEAVLITSLLLISTARADAYEHKRAELEYEANIASYRLLRRLDADLGALQERLHALENGAPAAREPDSGA
;
A
#
# COMPACT_ATOMS: atom_id res chain seq x y z
N MET A 1 -36.16 -22.94 -7.49
CA MET A 1 -35.08 -22.92 -6.48
C MET A 1 -34.49 -21.53 -6.50
N ASN A 2 -34.92 -20.66 -5.59
CA ASN A 2 -34.40 -19.29 -5.49
C ASN A 2 -33.22 -19.32 -4.52
N ALA A 3 -32.04 -18.89 -4.99
CA ALA A 3 -30.86 -18.71 -4.14
C ALA A 3 -31.15 -17.65 -3.07
N PRO A 4 -30.62 -17.80 -1.83
CA PRO A 4 -30.73 -16.75 -0.83
C PRO A 4 -30.07 -15.48 -1.40
N THR A 5 -30.81 -14.38 -1.41
CA THR A 5 -30.27 -13.04 -1.69
C THR A 5 -29.31 -12.69 -0.57
N GLU A 6 -28.02 -12.99 -0.76
CA GLU A 6 -26.95 -12.57 0.13
C GLU A 6 -27.03 -11.05 0.33
N ALA A 7 -27.12 -10.62 1.59
CA ALA A 7 -27.25 -9.22 1.94
C ALA A 7 -26.00 -8.47 1.46
N GLY A 8 -26.17 -7.53 0.52
CA GLY A 8 -25.07 -6.72 -0.02
C GLY A 8 -24.35 -5.93 1.08
N ILE A 9 -23.05 -5.67 0.87
CA ILE A 9 -22.20 -4.96 1.83
C ILE A 9 -22.30 -3.45 1.59
N VAL A 10 -22.67 -2.70 2.62
CA VAL A 10 -22.64 -1.23 2.58
C VAL A 10 -21.24 -0.74 2.96
N CYS A 11 -20.64 0.06 2.10
CA CYS A 11 -19.36 0.70 2.38
C CYS A 11 -19.52 1.70 3.54
N PRO A 12 -18.79 1.55 4.65
CA PRO A 12 -18.91 2.45 5.81
C PRO A 12 -18.38 3.87 5.54
N VAL A 13 -17.62 4.07 4.46
CA VAL A 13 -16.98 5.36 4.14
C VAL A 13 -17.88 6.22 3.26
N CYS A 14 -18.40 5.65 2.18
CA CYS A 14 -19.24 6.40 1.23
C CYS A 14 -20.72 6.02 1.26
N GLY A 15 -21.11 5.01 2.04
CA GLY A 15 -22.48 4.49 2.08
C GLY A 15 -22.90 3.72 0.82
N GLY A 16 -21.98 3.43 -0.09
CA GLY A 16 -22.28 2.74 -1.35
C GLY A 16 -22.61 1.26 -1.11
N HIS A 17 -23.61 0.73 -1.82
CA HIS A 17 -23.98 -0.69 -1.75
C HIS A 17 -23.12 -1.50 -2.72
N ASN A 18 -22.62 -2.64 -2.26
CA ASN A 18 -21.72 -3.51 -3.02
C ASN A 18 -22.22 -4.95 -2.96
N ALA A 19 -21.77 -5.76 -3.91
CA ALA A 19 -22.01 -7.19 -3.89
C ALA A 19 -21.44 -7.83 -2.61
N PRO A 20 -22.03 -8.93 -2.11
CA PRO A 20 -21.59 -9.61 -0.90
C PRO A 20 -20.17 -10.18 -1.00
N ASP A 21 -19.69 -10.46 -2.22
CA ASP A 21 -18.35 -10.94 -2.55
C ASP A 21 -17.39 -9.80 -2.99
N ALA A 22 -17.84 -8.54 -2.94
CA ALA A 22 -17.03 -7.41 -3.38
C ALA A 22 -15.84 -7.17 -2.45
N VAL A 23 -14.63 -7.33 -2.99
CA VAL A 23 -13.37 -7.03 -2.28
C VAL A 23 -13.10 -5.52 -2.21
N PHE A 24 -13.55 -4.76 -3.20
CA PHE A 24 -13.41 -3.30 -3.26
C PHE A 24 -14.77 -2.62 -3.44
N CYS A 25 -14.89 -1.41 -2.91
CA CYS A 25 -16.07 -0.58 -3.12
C CYS A 25 -16.22 -0.20 -4.60
N ALA A 26 -17.42 -0.43 -5.15
CA ALA A 26 -17.74 -0.17 -6.55
C ALA A 26 -17.76 1.33 -6.91
N ASN A 27 -17.83 2.23 -5.92
CA ASN A 27 -17.72 3.67 -6.15
C ASN A 27 -16.27 4.01 -6.57
N PRO A 28 -16.02 4.51 -7.80
CA PRO A 28 -14.67 4.79 -8.28
C PRO A 28 -13.97 5.93 -7.52
N ALA A 29 -14.73 6.84 -6.89
CA ALA A 29 -14.17 7.86 -6.02
C ALA A 29 -13.76 7.32 -4.65
N CYS A 30 -14.31 6.16 -4.23
CA CYS A 30 -13.98 5.53 -2.95
C CYS A 30 -12.94 4.42 -3.13
N HIS A 31 -13.24 3.42 -3.97
CA HIS A 31 -12.41 2.26 -4.31
C HIS A 31 -11.70 1.59 -3.10
N LYS A 32 -12.26 1.71 -1.90
CA LYS A 32 -11.68 1.15 -0.67
C LYS A 32 -11.93 -0.35 -0.57
N ALA A 33 -10.98 -1.07 -0.02
CA ALA A 33 -11.16 -2.48 0.33
C ALA A 33 -12.30 -2.64 1.34
N LEU A 34 -13.17 -3.61 1.08
CA LEU A 34 -14.27 -4.04 1.94
C LEU A 34 -13.86 -5.37 2.60
N GLY A 35 -14.13 -5.54 3.90
CA GLY A 35 -13.82 -6.77 4.64
C GLY A 35 -13.02 -6.55 5.93
N GLU A 36 -12.43 -7.64 6.45
CA GLU A 36 -11.75 -7.74 7.76
C GLU A 36 -10.41 -6.99 7.80
N PHE A 37 -9.69 -6.90 6.68
CA PHE A 37 -8.38 -6.23 6.54
C PHE A 37 -8.48 -4.69 6.46
N ARG A 38 -9.41 -4.12 7.20
CA ARG A 38 -9.84 -2.72 7.16
C ARG A 38 -8.79 -1.81 7.81
N TYR A 39 -8.51 -0.66 7.16
CA TYR A 39 -8.03 0.59 7.77
C TYR A 39 -6.57 0.77 8.21
N VAL A 40 -5.58 0.04 7.69
CA VAL A 40 -4.18 0.37 8.01
C VAL A 40 -3.82 1.84 7.69
N GLN A 41 -4.24 2.34 6.52
CA GLN A 41 -3.98 3.75 6.14
C GLN A 41 -4.66 4.74 7.09
N GLU A 42 -5.88 4.43 7.57
CA GLU A 42 -6.63 5.35 8.43
C GLU A 42 -6.12 5.34 9.86
N GLU A 43 -5.72 4.20 10.40
CA GLU A 43 -5.11 4.13 11.73
C GLU A 43 -3.78 4.89 11.77
N VAL A 44 -2.94 4.71 10.73
CA VAL A 44 -1.69 5.45 10.59
C VAL A 44 -1.94 6.95 10.32
N ALA A 45 -3.01 7.31 9.61
CA ALA A 45 -3.34 8.70 9.32
C ALA A 45 -4.02 9.46 10.46
N ARG A 46 -4.79 8.78 11.33
CA ARG A 46 -5.48 9.42 12.48
C ARG A 46 -4.51 9.94 13.54
N GLY A 47 -3.29 9.41 13.60
CA GLY A 47 -2.22 9.88 14.49
C GLY A 47 -1.34 11.00 13.93
N ALA A 48 -1.62 11.50 12.72
CA ALA A 48 -0.70 12.43 12.05
C ALA A 48 -0.71 13.84 12.68
N SER A 49 0.40 14.20 13.34
CA SER A 49 0.70 15.54 13.81
C SER A 49 0.83 16.54 12.66
N GLY A 50 0.67 17.84 12.95
CA GLY A 50 0.81 18.90 11.95
C GLY A 50 2.18 18.90 11.25
N LEU A 51 3.24 18.56 11.97
CA LEU A 51 4.59 18.43 11.41
C LEU A 51 4.70 17.26 10.43
N GLN A 52 4.06 16.13 10.71
CA GLN A 52 4.04 14.98 9.80
C GLN A 52 3.31 15.32 8.50
N ARG A 53 2.20 16.07 8.57
CA ARG A 53 1.50 16.54 7.36
C ARG A 53 2.35 17.48 6.52
N LEU A 54 3.15 18.34 7.16
CA LEU A 54 4.11 19.19 6.46
C LEU A 54 5.21 18.35 5.82
N ALA A 55 5.80 17.41 6.56
CA ALA A 55 6.84 16.52 6.08
C ALA A 55 6.40 15.74 4.83
N GLU A 56 5.16 15.21 4.81
CA GLU A 56 4.61 14.51 3.65
C GLU A 56 4.46 15.42 2.41
N ARG A 57 4.01 16.67 2.60
CA ARG A 57 3.90 17.62 1.48
C ARG A 57 5.27 17.98 0.93
N VAL A 58 6.24 18.22 1.81
CA VAL A 58 7.62 18.52 1.41
C VAL A 58 8.24 17.32 0.70
N ALA A 59 8.08 16.10 1.23
CA ALA A 59 8.57 14.88 0.60
C ALA A 59 7.94 14.65 -0.78
N ALA A 60 6.64 14.88 -0.94
CA ALA A 60 5.97 14.80 -2.23
C ALA A 60 6.50 15.83 -3.24
N TRP A 61 6.84 17.05 -2.79
CA TRP A 61 7.41 18.08 -3.63
C TRP A 61 8.87 17.79 -4.03
N VAL A 62 9.69 17.35 -3.07
CA VAL A 62 11.11 16.97 -3.28
C VAL A 62 11.21 15.76 -4.20
N GLY A 63 10.25 14.83 -4.15
CA GLY A 63 10.17 13.68 -5.06
C GLY A 63 9.83 14.04 -6.51
N HIS A 64 9.43 15.28 -6.80
CA HIS A 64 9.11 15.71 -8.16
C HIS A 64 10.40 16.06 -8.93
N PRO A 65 10.57 15.62 -10.19
CA PRO A 65 11.76 15.95 -11.00
C PRO A 65 11.99 17.46 -11.23
N HIS A 66 10.97 18.30 -11.04
CA HIS A 66 11.10 19.76 -11.17
C HIS A 66 11.89 20.38 -10.01
N PHE A 67 11.94 19.73 -8.85
CA PHE A 67 12.69 20.20 -7.68
C PHE A 67 14.17 20.43 -8.02
N VAL A 68 14.79 19.46 -8.69
CA VAL A 68 16.21 19.52 -9.09
C VAL A 68 16.45 20.63 -10.11
N LEU A 69 15.54 20.81 -11.08
CA LEU A 69 15.67 21.86 -12.09
C LEU A 69 15.61 23.27 -11.47
N VAL A 70 14.72 23.47 -10.50
CA VAL A 70 14.64 24.74 -9.76
C VAL A 70 15.94 25.00 -8.99
N HIS A 71 16.50 23.99 -8.32
CA HIS A 71 17.77 24.14 -7.59
C HIS A 71 18.95 24.47 -8.51
N LEU A 72 19.02 23.81 -9.67
CA LEU A 72 20.04 24.10 -10.68
C LEU A 72 19.90 25.53 -11.22
N ALA A 73 18.67 25.99 -11.45
CA ALA A 73 18.42 27.36 -11.89
C ALA A 73 18.83 28.38 -10.81
N VAL A 74 18.53 28.12 -9.54
CA VAL A 74 18.95 28.97 -8.41
C VAL A 74 20.49 29.01 -8.31
N PHE A 75 21.15 27.86 -8.40
CA PHE A 75 22.61 27.77 -8.36
C PHE A 75 23.26 28.54 -9.54
N ALA A 76 22.74 28.35 -10.75
CA ALA A 76 23.22 29.05 -11.94
C ALA A 76 23.01 30.57 -11.82
N LEU A 77 21.84 31.01 -11.35
CA LEU A 77 21.54 32.42 -11.14
C LEU A 77 22.46 33.03 -10.07
N TRP A 78 22.67 32.33 -8.96
CA TRP A 78 23.57 32.77 -7.89
C TRP A 78 25.00 32.93 -8.38
N SER A 79 25.50 31.94 -9.13
CA SER A 79 26.84 31.97 -9.70
C SER A 79 27.00 33.12 -10.71
N LEU A 80 26.00 33.34 -11.57
CA LEU A 80 26.00 34.46 -12.53
C LEU A 80 26.07 35.80 -11.81
N VAL A 81 25.20 36.04 -10.82
CA VAL A 81 25.17 37.29 -10.06
C VAL A 81 26.51 37.54 -9.34
N ASN A 82 27.04 36.52 -8.68
CA ASN A 82 28.28 36.64 -7.90
C ASN A 82 29.57 36.53 -8.72
N SER A 83 29.50 36.16 -10.00
CA SER A 83 30.64 36.23 -10.93
C SER A 83 30.98 37.66 -11.39
N GLY A 84 30.20 38.67 -10.97
CA GLY A 84 30.44 40.08 -11.30
C GLY A 84 29.89 40.51 -12.67
N THR A 85 29.10 39.65 -13.33
CA THR A 85 28.47 39.96 -14.63
C THR A 85 27.56 41.19 -14.61
N PHE A 86 26.99 41.54 -13.45
CA PHE A 86 26.14 42.72 -13.26
C PHE A 86 26.84 43.89 -12.56
N GLY A 87 28.16 43.80 -12.34
CA GLY A 87 29.00 44.83 -11.71
C GLY A 87 29.56 44.42 -10.34
N ALA A 88 30.74 44.93 -10.00
CA ALA A 88 31.48 44.56 -8.79
C ALA A 88 30.75 44.91 -7.47
N ALA A 89 29.81 45.85 -7.49
CA ALA A 89 29.00 46.22 -6.33
C ALA A 89 27.96 45.15 -5.93
N LEU A 90 27.63 44.22 -6.82
CA LEU A 90 26.66 43.13 -6.59
C LEU A 90 27.32 41.81 -6.18
N VAL A 91 28.66 41.76 -6.10
CA VAL A 91 29.40 40.57 -5.68
C VAL A 91 29.48 40.55 -4.16
N PHE A 92 28.64 39.72 -3.53
CA PHE A 92 28.60 39.57 -2.07
C PHE A 92 29.10 38.20 -1.59
N ASP A 93 29.10 37.19 -2.45
CA ASP A 93 29.56 35.83 -2.19
C ASP A 93 30.62 35.43 -3.22
N GLY A 94 31.89 35.78 -2.97
CA GLY A 94 32.99 35.47 -3.89
C GLY A 94 33.29 33.98 -3.97
N TYR A 95 33.80 33.51 -5.12
CA TYR A 95 34.26 32.13 -5.28
C TYR A 95 35.31 31.81 -4.19
N PRO A 96 35.12 30.77 -3.35
CA PRO A 96 34.29 29.58 -3.55
C PRO A 96 32.87 29.57 -2.91
N PHE A 97 32.08 30.64 -3.04
CA PHE A 97 30.64 30.73 -2.68
C PHE A 97 30.28 30.20 -1.27
N GLY A 98 30.91 30.77 -0.23
CA GLY A 98 30.75 30.30 1.14
C GLY A 98 29.33 30.46 1.70
N LEU A 99 28.64 31.56 1.38
CA LEU A 99 27.28 31.80 1.87
C LEU A 99 26.29 30.81 1.25
N LEU A 100 26.37 30.60 -0.07
CA LEU A 100 25.57 29.60 -0.76
C LEU A 100 25.76 28.21 -0.16
N GLY A 101 27.00 27.82 0.13
CA GLY A 101 27.34 26.54 0.73
C GLY A 101 26.66 26.32 2.09
N ILE A 102 26.66 27.33 2.96
CA ILE A 102 26.00 27.24 4.28
C ILE A 102 24.49 27.11 4.13
N ILE A 103 23.86 27.90 3.25
CA ILE A 103 22.42 27.87 3.02
C ILE A 103 21.98 26.49 2.52
N LEU A 104 22.67 25.96 1.49
CA LEU A 104 22.39 24.63 0.94
C LEU A 104 22.61 23.51 1.95
N ALA A 105 23.62 23.62 2.82
CA ALA A 105 23.86 22.63 3.87
C ALA A 105 22.70 22.59 4.90
N ILE A 106 22.22 23.76 5.33
CA ILE A 106 21.06 23.85 6.24
C ILE A 106 19.80 23.30 5.56
N GLU A 107 19.56 23.69 4.31
CA GLU A 107 18.44 23.20 3.51
C GLU A 107 18.48 21.67 3.37
N ALA A 108 19.64 21.09 3.07
CA ALA A 108 19.82 19.64 2.94
C ALA A 108 19.51 18.90 4.26
N VAL A 109 19.94 19.42 5.41
CA VAL A 109 19.63 18.83 6.72
C VAL A 109 18.13 18.89 6.99
N LEU A 110 17.47 20.01 6.69
CA LEU A 110 16.02 20.15 6.89
C LEU A 110 15.23 19.20 5.99
N ILE A 111 15.57 19.13 4.70
CA ILE A 111 14.92 18.23 3.73
C ILE A 111 15.11 16.77 4.14
N THR A 112 16.34 16.38 4.48
CA THR A 112 16.65 15.01 4.90
C THR A 112 15.88 14.62 6.16
N SER A 113 15.80 15.53 7.14
CA SER A 113 15.06 15.29 8.38
C SER A 113 13.57 15.11 8.12
N LEU A 114 12.97 15.96 7.28
CA LEU A 114 11.56 15.85 6.88
C LEU A 114 11.30 14.60 6.06
N LEU A 115 12.23 14.23 5.17
CA LEU A 115 12.16 12.99 4.39
C LEU A 115 12.17 11.79 5.33
N LEU A 116 13.04 11.76 6.34
CA LEU A 116 13.14 10.66 7.29
C LEU A 116 11.85 10.48 8.12
N ILE A 117 11.17 11.59 8.48
CA ILE A 117 9.86 11.54 9.13
C ILE A 117 8.81 10.92 8.19
N SER A 118 8.83 11.29 6.90
CA SER A 118 7.91 10.74 5.90
C SER A 118 8.16 9.26 5.64
N THR A 119 9.43 8.83 5.57
CA THR A 119 9.78 7.42 5.33
C THR A 119 9.46 6.55 6.54
N ALA A 120 9.74 7.00 7.77
CA ALA A 120 9.38 6.24 8.97
C ALA A 120 7.86 5.96 9.05
N ARG A 121 7.03 6.89 8.55
CA ARG A 121 5.58 6.70 8.47
C ARG A 121 5.17 5.73 7.36
N ALA A 122 5.81 5.81 6.19
CA ALA A 122 5.60 4.86 5.11
C ALA A 122 5.99 3.44 5.53
N ASP A 123 7.10 3.28 6.26
CA ASP A 123 7.55 2.00 6.79
C ASP A 123 6.57 1.42 7.81
N ALA A 124 6.02 2.25 8.71
CA ALA A 124 5.00 1.80 9.65
C ALA A 124 3.73 1.31 8.92
N TYR A 125 3.34 1.97 7.84
CA TYR A 125 2.23 1.55 6.99
C TYR A 125 2.52 0.22 6.28
N GLU A 126 3.66 0.11 5.61
CA GLU A 126 4.06 -1.11 4.89
C GLU A 126 4.24 -2.29 5.84
N HIS A 127 4.76 -2.06 7.06
CA HIS A 127 4.88 -3.12 8.07
C HIS A 127 3.51 -3.69 8.47
N LYS A 128 2.53 -2.82 8.73
CA LYS A 128 1.17 -3.25 9.05
C LYS A 128 0.48 -3.93 7.87
N ARG A 129 0.70 -3.44 6.66
CA ARG A 129 0.20 -4.09 5.44
C ARG A 129 0.80 -5.49 5.28
N ALA A 130 2.10 -5.66 5.50
CA ALA A 130 2.78 -6.95 5.44
C ALA A 130 2.27 -7.93 6.49
N GLU A 131 1.93 -7.46 7.70
CA GLU A 131 1.30 -8.28 8.75
C GLU A 131 -0.04 -8.87 8.29
N LEU A 132 -0.92 -8.03 7.70
CA LEU A 132 -2.20 -8.49 7.16
C LEU A 132 -2.04 -9.43 5.95
N GLU A 133 -1.10 -9.13 5.06
CA GLU A 133 -0.79 -9.99 3.91
C GLU A 133 -0.28 -11.37 4.38
N TYR A 134 0.54 -11.39 5.42
CA TYR A 134 1.00 -12.62 6.04
C TYR A 134 -0.17 -13.43 6.64
N GLU A 135 -1.09 -12.80 7.36
CA GLU A 135 -2.28 -13.46 7.91
C GLU A 135 -3.17 -14.06 6.80
N ALA A 136 -3.45 -13.28 5.75
CA ALA A 136 -4.23 -13.74 4.60
C ALA A 136 -3.55 -14.92 3.89
N ASN A 137 -2.23 -14.88 3.76
CA ASN A 137 -1.45 -15.97 3.16
C ASN A 137 -1.52 -17.24 4.02
N ILE A 138 -1.41 -17.13 5.34
CA ILE A 138 -1.55 -18.28 6.26
C ILE A 138 -2.97 -18.86 6.22
N ALA A 139 -4.00 -18.02 6.15
CA ALA A 139 -5.39 -18.48 6.00
C ALA A 139 -5.58 -19.27 4.69
N SER A 140 -5.06 -18.75 3.59
CA SER A 140 -5.08 -19.40 2.28
C SER A 140 -4.33 -20.73 2.29
N TYR A 141 -3.15 -20.78 2.91
CA TYR A 141 -2.37 -22.00 3.07
C TYR A 141 -3.15 -23.08 3.86
N ARG A 142 -3.82 -22.70 4.95
CA ARG A 142 -4.64 -23.64 5.74
C ARG A 142 -5.84 -24.17 4.94
N LEU A 143 -6.49 -23.32 4.15
CA LEU A 143 -7.59 -23.73 3.27
C LEU A 143 -7.10 -24.74 2.23
N LEU A 144 -5.96 -24.47 1.58
CA LEU A 144 -5.35 -25.39 0.62
C LEU A 144 -5.02 -26.74 1.25
N ARG A 145 -4.45 -26.76 2.45
CA ARG A 145 -4.14 -28.02 3.17
C ARG A 145 -5.40 -28.81 3.54
N ARG A 146 -6.52 -28.14 3.85
CA ARG A 146 -7.80 -28.82 4.08
C ARG A 146 -8.36 -29.41 2.79
N LEU A 147 -8.33 -28.65 1.70
CA LEU A 147 -8.76 -29.15 0.39
C LEU A 147 -7.93 -30.35 -0.07
N ASP A 148 -6.61 -30.33 0.13
CA ASP A 148 -5.71 -31.46 -0.14
C ASP A 148 -6.11 -32.72 0.65
N ALA A 149 -6.41 -32.58 1.94
CA ALA A 149 -6.87 -33.67 2.78
C ALA A 149 -8.24 -34.23 2.34
N ASP A 150 -9.19 -33.34 2.02
CA ASP A 150 -10.52 -33.72 1.55
C ASP A 150 -10.46 -34.45 0.20
N LEU A 151 -9.61 -33.97 -0.72
CA LEU A 151 -9.36 -34.62 -2.01
C LEU A 151 -8.73 -36.00 -1.83
N GLY A 152 -7.75 -36.14 -0.93
CA GLY A 152 -7.15 -37.42 -0.59
C GLY A 152 -8.19 -38.42 -0.05
N ALA A 153 -9.07 -37.98 0.85
CA ALA A 153 -10.14 -38.81 1.38
C ALA A 153 -11.15 -39.24 0.31
N LEU A 154 -11.50 -38.35 -0.62
CA LEU A 154 -12.36 -38.68 -1.77
C LEU A 154 -11.68 -39.70 -2.70
N GLN A 155 -10.39 -39.52 -2.97
CA GLN A 155 -9.62 -40.42 -3.82
C GLN A 155 -9.53 -41.83 -3.22
N GLU A 156 -9.30 -41.96 -1.91
CA GLU A 156 -9.30 -43.26 -1.22
C GLU A 156 -10.67 -43.96 -1.33
N ARG A 157 -11.77 -43.22 -1.18
CA ARG A 157 -13.13 -43.78 -1.32
C ARG A 157 -13.41 -44.25 -2.75
N LEU A 158 -12.98 -43.50 -3.76
CA LEU A 158 -13.10 -43.90 -5.16
C LEU A 158 -12.29 -45.18 -5.44
N HIS A 159 -11.04 -45.23 -5.01
CA HIS A 159 -10.21 -46.44 -5.16
C HIS A 159 -10.77 -47.66 -4.43
N ALA A 160 -11.41 -47.49 -3.27
CA ALA A 160 -12.07 -48.59 -2.58
C ALA A 160 -13.27 -49.14 -3.38
N LEU A 161 -14.07 -48.26 -4.00
CA LEU A 161 -15.17 -48.65 -4.88
C LEU A 161 -14.67 -49.33 -6.16
N GLU A 162 -13.55 -48.88 -6.73
CA GLU A 162 -12.94 -49.46 -7.93
C GLU A 162 -12.30 -50.84 -7.66
N ASN A 163 -11.61 -51.01 -6.53
CA ASN A 163 -10.80 -52.19 -6.22
C ASN A 163 -11.54 -53.30 -5.45
N GLY A 164 -12.75 -53.05 -4.93
CA GLY A 164 -13.49 -54.05 -4.15
C GLY A 164 -14.99 -53.77 -4.00
N ALA A 165 -15.79 -54.25 -4.95
CA ALA A 165 -16.99 -55.11 -4.75
C ALA A 165 -18.17 -54.75 -5.66
N PRO A 166 -18.82 -55.77 -6.29
CA PRO A 166 -20.00 -55.60 -7.13
C PRO A 166 -21.16 -54.97 -6.37
N ALA A 167 -21.93 -54.12 -7.06
CA ALA A 167 -23.22 -53.60 -6.63
C ALA A 167 -23.98 -54.70 -5.89
N ALA A 168 -24.27 -54.47 -4.60
CA ALA A 168 -25.05 -55.37 -3.79
C ALA A 168 -26.30 -55.76 -4.59
N ARG A 169 -26.35 -57.01 -5.06
CA ARG A 169 -27.60 -57.59 -5.54
C ARG A 169 -28.50 -57.63 -4.32
N GLU A 170 -29.52 -56.80 -4.39
CA GLU A 170 -30.71 -56.84 -3.56
C GLU A 170 -31.14 -58.31 -3.38
N PRO A 171 -31.32 -58.80 -2.15
CA PRO A 171 -31.84 -60.14 -1.95
C PRO A 171 -33.24 -60.18 -2.54
N ASP A 172 -33.41 -60.96 -3.60
CA ASP A 172 -34.69 -61.30 -4.21
C ASP A 172 -35.59 -61.94 -3.13
N SER A 173 -36.41 -61.10 -2.52
CA SER A 173 -37.57 -61.47 -1.74
C SER A 173 -38.68 -61.84 -2.73
N GLY A 174 -38.60 -63.03 -3.30
CA GLY A 174 -39.51 -63.48 -4.35
C GLY A 174 -39.65 -64.99 -4.46
N ALA A 175 -40.66 -65.52 -3.74
CA ALA A 175 -41.48 -66.70 -4.02
C ALA A 175 -40.83 -68.10 -4.15
#